data_AF-A0A6A0H909-F1
#
_entry.id   AF-A0A6A0H909-F1
#
_cell.length_a   1.000
_cell.length_b   1.000
_cell.length_c   1.000
_cell.angle_alpha   90.00
_cell.angle_beta   90.00
_cell.angle_gamma   90.00
#
_symmetry.space_group_name_H-M   'P 1'
#
loop_
_entity.id
_entity.type
_entity.pdbx_description
1 polymer ?
#
loop_
_entity_poly.entity_id
_entity_poly.type
_entity_poly.pdbx_seq_one_letter_code
_entity_poly.pdbx_strand_id
1 'polypeptide(L)'
;MCGLGAGIRWSNLNPSKLVEKIEQVQDMTKHFPLASFAEFLKRAGITTGYQEKPCLDPLDPDCPMTAPNKGSSEPVDVGAHVTGGCYGFAGRYMHWPEHLIVGAISKNKTGHIVRGEALQSIVQLMGSKNLYEYWNDDWKVHNIDWNQEKAELILNAWMHKFMM
;
A
#
# COMPACT_ATOMS: atom_id res chain seq x y z
N MET A 1 12.32 20.48 3.93
CA MET A 1 10.97 19.97 4.23
C MET A 1 10.11 20.06 2.98
N CYS A 2 9.83 18.95 2.28
CA CYS A 2 8.84 18.93 1.19
C CYS A 2 7.45 18.68 1.76
N GLY A 3 6.86 19.71 2.36
CA GLY A 3 5.46 19.71 2.77
C GLY A 3 4.60 20.31 1.67
N LEU A 4 4.20 19.51 0.68
CA LEU A 4 3.17 19.90 -0.27
C LEU A 4 1.80 19.76 0.43
N GLY A 5 0.99 20.83 0.43
CA GLY A 5 -0.36 20.86 1.00
C GLY A 5 -1.28 19.81 0.38
N ALA A 6 -2.16 19.23 1.20
CA ALA A 6 -2.87 17.96 0.93
C ALA A 6 -1.94 16.93 0.27
N GLY A 7 -0.87 16.58 1.00
CA GLY A 7 0.28 15.85 0.48
C GLY A 7 -0.05 14.61 -0.35
N ILE A 8 0.89 14.26 -1.24
CA ILE A 8 0.83 13.05 -2.07
C ILE A 8 0.59 11.83 -1.17
N ARG A 9 -0.49 11.08 -1.46
CA ARG A 9 -0.88 9.85 -0.76
C ARG A 9 -1.16 8.77 -1.79
N TRP A 10 -1.07 7.51 -1.39
CA TRP A 10 -1.45 6.40 -2.27
C TRP A 10 -2.90 6.48 -2.80
N SER A 11 -3.80 7.13 -2.05
CA SER A 11 -5.20 7.35 -2.46
C SER A 11 -5.38 8.37 -3.59
N ASN A 12 -4.41 9.25 -3.85
CA ASN A 12 -4.49 10.26 -4.93
C ASN A 12 -3.27 10.26 -5.87
N LEU A 13 -2.36 9.30 -5.71
CA LEU A 13 -1.13 9.17 -6.49
C LEU A 13 -1.28 8.13 -7.60
N ASN A 14 -1.11 8.56 -8.84
CA ASN A 14 -0.84 7.69 -9.97
C ASN A 14 0.66 7.76 -10.33
N PRO A 15 1.48 6.73 -10.00
CA PRO A 15 2.92 6.75 -10.24
C PRO A 15 3.31 6.94 -11.71
N SER A 16 2.60 6.31 -12.65
CA SER A 16 2.85 6.50 -14.09
C SER A 16 2.65 7.95 -14.52
N LYS A 17 1.54 8.57 -14.13
CA LYS A 17 1.28 10.00 -14.42
C LYS A 17 2.28 10.92 -13.71
N LEU A 18 2.79 10.53 -12.55
CA LEU A 18 3.82 11.29 -11.84
C LEU A 18 5.13 11.30 -12.64
N VAL A 19 5.56 10.14 -13.16
CA VAL A 19 6.77 10.04 -14.01
C VAL A 19 6.61 10.90 -15.27
N GLU A 20 5.47 10.82 -15.95
CA GLU A 20 5.17 11.65 -17.14
C GLU A 20 5.23 13.15 -16.83
N LYS A 21 4.68 13.57 -15.68
CA LYS A 21 4.74 14.98 -15.25
C LYS A 21 6.17 15.43 -14.95
N ILE A 22 6.99 14.58 -14.34
CA ILE A 22 8.39 14.90 -14.04
C ILE A 22 9.20 14.99 -15.35
N GLU A 23 8.91 14.13 -16.33
CA GLU A 23 9.55 14.16 -17.65
C GLU A 23 9.31 15.49 -18.38
N GLN A 24 8.10 16.05 -18.25
CA GLN A 24 7.74 17.35 -18.83
C GLN A 24 8.44 18.53 -18.16
N VAL A 25 8.96 18.38 -16.93
CA VAL A 25 9.70 19.42 -16.22
C VAL A 25 11.20 19.25 -16.50
N GLN A 26 11.67 19.89 -17.58
CA GLN A 26 13.04 19.79 -18.10
C GLN A 26 14.17 20.10 -17.10
N ASP A 27 13.92 20.87 -16.03
CA ASP A 27 14.96 21.17 -15.03
C ASP A 27 15.14 20.06 -13.98
N MET A 28 14.11 19.25 -13.73
CA MET A 28 14.18 18.13 -12.78
C MET A 28 14.84 16.88 -13.40
N THR A 29 14.66 16.66 -14.70
CA THR A 29 15.26 15.53 -15.41
C THR A 29 16.79 15.61 -15.51
N LYS A 30 17.39 16.81 -15.36
CA LYS A 30 18.85 16.99 -15.31
C LYS A 30 19.49 16.51 -14.01
N HIS A 31 18.74 16.49 -12.91
CA HIS A 31 19.26 16.17 -11.58
C HIS A 31 18.77 14.81 -11.06
N PHE A 32 17.77 14.21 -11.70
CA PHE A 32 17.17 12.96 -11.30
C PHE A 32 17.25 11.92 -12.44
N PRO A 33 17.77 10.71 -12.19
CA PRO A 33 17.84 9.65 -13.19
C PRO A 33 16.45 9.05 -13.46
N LEU A 34 15.59 9.83 -14.13
CA LEU A 34 14.18 9.51 -14.35
C LEU A 34 13.98 8.20 -15.11
N ALA A 35 14.85 7.92 -16.10
CA ALA A 35 14.82 6.68 -16.86
C ALA A 35 15.02 5.45 -15.96
N SER A 36 16.04 5.47 -15.10
CA SER A 36 16.31 4.38 -14.15
C SER A 36 15.18 4.22 -13.13
N PHE A 37 14.60 5.34 -12.67
CA PHE A 37 13.47 5.32 -11.76
C PHE A 37 12.20 4.72 -12.42
N ALA A 38 11.88 5.15 -13.64
CA ALA A 38 10.76 4.62 -14.40
C ALA A 38 10.94 3.11 -14.68
N GLU A 39 12.17 2.69 -15.01
CA GLU A 39 12.50 1.28 -15.19
C GLU A 39 12.32 0.49 -13.88
N PHE A 40 12.75 1.04 -12.74
CA PHE A 40 12.55 0.42 -11.43
C PHE A 40 11.05 0.21 -11.14
N LEU A 41 10.21 1.22 -11.35
CA LEU A 41 8.76 1.10 -11.17
C LEU A 41 8.16 0.01 -12.07
N LYS A 42 8.54 0.00 -13.36
CA LYS A 42 8.11 -1.01 -14.32
C LYS A 42 8.55 -2.42 -13.91
N ARG A 43 9.79 -2.59 -13.46
CA ARG A 43 10.33 -3.87 -12.99
C ARG A 43 9.60 -4.37 -11.74
N ALA A 44 9.21 -3.47 -10.84
CA ALA A 44 8.42 -3.78 -9.65
C ALA A 44 6.93 -4.01 -9.92
N GLY A 45 6.46 -3.72 -11.14
CA GLY A 45 5.03 -3.79 -11.47
C GLY A 45 4.22 -2.68 -10.80
N ILE A 46 4.85 -1.53 -10.53
CA ILE A 46 4.19 -0.33 -10.04
C ILE A 46 3.73 0.46 -11.27
N THR A 47 2.42 0.52 -11.48
CA THR A 47 1.80 1.21 -12.62
C THR A 47 0.96 2.39 -12.14
N THR A 48 -0.37 2.24 -12.13
CA THR A 48 -1.34 3.26 -11.71
C THR A 48 -1.65 3.22 -10.21
N GLY A 49 -0.98 2.32 -9.48
CA GLY A 49 -1.11 2.18 -8.03
C GLY A 49 -2.50 1.69 -7.64
N TYR A 50 -3.23 2.51 -6.87
CA TYR A 50 -4.60 2.22 -6.46
C TYR A 50 -5.65 2.97 -7.30
N GLN A 51 -5.24 3.81 -8.25
CA GLN A 51 -6.14 4.75 -8.94
C GLN A 51 -7.09 4.09 -9.94
N GLU A 52 -6.75 2.93 -10.46
CA GLU A 52 -7.57 2.15 -11.42
C GLU A 52 -8.12 0.87 -10.80
N LYS A 53 -7.93 0.67 -9.49
CA LYS A 53 -8.59 -0.42 -8.77
C LYS A 53 -10.06 -0.06 -8.54
N PRO A 54 -10.96 -1.05 -8.53
CA PRO A 54 -12.36 -0.82 -8.22
C PRO A 54 -12.51 -0.35 -6.78
N CYS A 55 -13.43 0.59 -6.56
CA CYS A 55 -13.76 1.09 -5.25
C CYS A 55 -14.77 0.14 -4.58
N LEU A 56 -14.59 -0.14 -3.29
CA LEU A 56 -15.58 -0.90 -2.54
C LEU A 56 -16.90 -0.11 -2.41
N ASP A 57 -16.80 1.20 -2.20
CA ASP A 57 -17.91 2.15 -2.30
C ASP A 57 -17.71 3.08 -3.52
N PRO A 58 -18.46 2.88 -4.61
CA PRO A 58 -18.44 3.72 -5.80
C PRO A 58 -18.82 5.20 -5.59
N LEU A 59 -19.59 5.50 -4.55
CA LEU A 59 -20.13 6.82 -4.26
C LEU A 59 -19.25 7.62 -3.30
N ASP A 60 -18.21 6.99 -2.74
CA ASP A 60 -17.21 7.66 -1.92
C ASP A 60 -16.61 8.84 -2.69
N PRO A 61 -16.63 10.07 -2.15
CA PRO A 61 -16.00 11.24 -2.75
C PRO A 61 -14.51 11.03 -3.11
N ASP A 62 -13.78 10.28 -2.29
CA ASP A 62 -12.35 10.00 -2.46
C ASP A 62 -12.08 8.87 -3.46
N CYS A 63 -13.12 8.12 -3.89
CA CYS A 63 -12.96 7.13 -4.96
C CYS A 63 -12.50 7.83 -6.26
N PRO A 64 -11.37 7.43 -6.85
CA PRO A 64 -10.80 8.11 -8.01
C PRO A 64 -11.71 7.97 -9.23
N MET A 65 -11.75 9.01 -10.07
CA MET A 65 -12.51 9.00 -11.32
C MET A 65 -12.02 7.96 -12.34
N THR A 66 -10.79 7.46 -12.16
CA THR A 66 -10.19 6.41 -12.99
C THR A 66 -10.58 5.00 -12.52
N ALA A 67 -11.27 4.84 -11.39
CA ALA A 67 -11.78 3.54 -10.96
C ALA A 67 -12.87 3.04 -11.93
N PRO A 68 -12.85 1.75 -12.32
CA PRO A 68 -13.75 1.22 -13.34
C PRO A 68 -15.23 1.24 -12.94
N ASN A 69 -15.52 1.30 -11.64
CA ASN A 69 -16.88 1.29 -11.10
C ASN A 69 -17.31 2.61 -10.47
N LYS A 70 -16.58 3.72 -10.64
CA LYS A 70 -16.94 5.03 -10.06
C LYS A 70 -18.36 5.43 -10.48
N GLY A 71 -19.21 5.74 -9.51
CA GLY A 71 -20.61 6.12 -9.76
C GLY A 71 -21.54 4.98 -10.20
N SER A 72 -21.06 3.72 -10.22
CA SER A 72 -21.92 2.55 -10.41
C SER A 72 -22.80 2.32 -9.18
N SER A 73 -24.04 1.90 -9.42
CA SER A 73 -24.96 1.43 -8.37
C SER A 73 -24.94 -0.10 -8.20
N GLU A 74 -24.20 -0.81 -9.05
CA GLU A 74 -24.10 -2.27 -8.97
C GLU A 74 -23.17 -2.69 -7.81
N PRO A 75 -23.56 -3.71 -7.02
CA PRO A 75 -22.72 -4.22 -5.95
C PRO A 75 -21.45 -4.85 -6.51
N VAL A 76 -20.31 -4.59 -5.87
CA VAL A 76 -19.03 -5.18 -6.26
C VAL A 76 -19.00 -6.65 -5.85
N ASP A 77 -18.69 -7.53 -6.80
CA ASP A 77 -18.42 -8.94 -6.50
C ASP A 77 -17.05 -9.07 -5.80
N VAL A 78 -17.05 -8.95 -4.48
CA VAL A 78 -15.81 -9.05 -3.67
C VAL A 78 -15.15 -10.43 -3.84
N GLY A 79 -15.94 -11.49 -4.02
CA GLY A 79 -15.45 -12.86 -4.23
C GLY A 79 -14.61 -12.97 -5.49
N ALA A 80 -15.05 -12.35 -6.58
CA ALA A 80 -14.29 -12.27 -7.83
C ALA A 80 -12.94 -11.57 -7.63
N HIS A 81 -12.90 -10.50 -6.84
CA HIS A 81 -11.71 -9.65 -6.68
C HIS A 81 -10.65 -10.24 -5.77
N VAL A 82 -11.05 -11.10 -4.82
CA VAL A 82 -10.12 -11.82 -3.94
C VAL A 82 -9.74 -13.20 -4.47
N THR A 83 -10.40 -13.68 -5.53
CA THR A 83 -10.03 -14.90 -6.25
C THR A 83 -8.68 -14.71 -6.94
N GLY A 84 -7.74 -15.64 -6.74
CA GLY A 84 -6.35 -15.54 -7.15
C GLY A 84 -5.46 -14.78 -6.16
N GLY A 85 -6.03 -14.23 -5.09
CA GLY A 85 -5.35 -13.38 -4.13
C GLY A 85 -5.42 -11.91 -4.51
N CYS A 86 -4.69 -11.07 -3.77
CA CYS A 86 -4.64 -9.64 -4.00
C CYS A 86 -3.22 -9.18 -4.27
N TYR A 87 -3.08 -8.05 -4.96
CA TYR A 87 -1.78 -7.45 -5.26
C TYR A 87 -1.68 -6.07 -4.62
N GLY A 88 -0.56 -5.83 -3.94
CA GLY A 88 -0.19 -4.51 -3.42
C GLY A 88 0.19 -3.54 -4.54
N PHE A 89 0.84 -2.43 -4.15
CA PHE A 89 1.27 -1.40 -5.11
C PHE A 89 2.37 -1.89 -6.07
N ALA A 90 3.22 -2.82 -5.63
CA ALA A 90 4.26 -3.46 -6.44
C ALA A 90 3.80 -4.87 -6.87
N GLY A 91 2.96 -4.93 -7.90
CA GLY A 91 2.23 -6.15 -8.26
C GLY A 91 3.10 -7.37 -8.61
N ARG A 92 4.40 -7.19 -8.92
CA ARG A 92 5.32 -8.31 -9.19
C ARG A 92 5.99 -8.90 -7.95
N TYR A 93 6.02 -8.17 -6.84
CA TYR A 93 6.68 -8.60 -5.60
C TYR A 93 5.72 -8.76 -4.42
N MET A 94 4.59 -8.04 -4.43
CA MET A 94 3.61 -8.01 -3.35
C MET A 94 2.32 -8.71 -3.77
N HIS A 95 2.43 -10.01 -4.05
CA HIS A 95 1.26 -10.89 -4.20
C HIS A 95 0.88 -11.46 -2.83
N TRP A 96 -0.37 -11.30 -2.46
CA TRP A 96 -0.98 -11.82 -1.23
C TRP A 96 -1.91 -12.98 -1.61
N PRO A 97 -1.47 -14.23 -1.43
CA PRO A 97 -2.28 -15.41 -1.72
C PRO A 97 -3.62 -15.41 -0.99
N GLU A 98 -4.63 -16.02 -1.60
CA GLU A 98 -5.99 -16.13 -1.06
C GLU A 98 -6.02 -16.63 0.40
N HIS A 99 -5.23 -17.66 0.73
CA HIS A 99 -5.22 -18.27 2.05
C HIS A 99 -4.65 -17.38 3.16
N LEU A 100 -3.96 -16.29 2.82
CA LEU A 100 -3.49 -15.30 3.79
C LEU A 100 -4.52 -14.19 4.05
N ILE A 101 -5.50 -14.03 3.16
CA ILE A 101 -6.45 -12.91 3.16
C ILE A 101 -7.89 -13.35 3.46
N VAL A 102 -8.31 -14.55 3.03
CA VAL A 102 -9.66 -15.08 3.23
C VAL A 102 -9.59 -16.51 3.75
N GLY A 103 -10.27 -16.76 4.88
CA GLY A 103 -10.39 -18.06 5.52
C GLY A 103 -11.71 -18.77 5.20
N ALA A 104 -11.69 -20.11 5.27
CA ALA A 104 -12.86 -20.98 5.05
C ALA A 104 -13.63 -20.66 3.75
N ILE A 105 -12.89 -20.64 2.63
CA ILE A 105 -13.44 -20.31 1.32
C ILE A 105 -14.20 -21.48 0.69
N SER A 106 -15.31 -21.17 0.03
CA SER A 106 -16.01 -22.07 -0.90
C SER A 106 -15.93 -21.51 -2.30
N LYS A 107 -15.56 -22.35 -3.27
CA LYS A 107 -15.39 -21.98 -4.67
C LYS A 107 -16.38 -22.73 -5.56
N ASN A 108 -16.78 -22.10 -6.66
CA ASN A 108 -17.54 -22.78 -7.71
C ASN A 108 -16.62 -23.62 -8.64
N LYS A 109 -17.19 -24.27 -9.65
CA LYS A 109 -16.44 -25.09 -10.62
C LYS A 109 -15.43 -24.31 -11.46
N THR A 110 -15.59 -22.99 -11.60
CA THR A 110 -14.65 -22.12 -12.33
C THR A 110 -13.52 -21.59 -11.45
N GLY A 111 -13.47 -21.98 -10.17
CA GLY A 111 -12.47 -21.52 -9.21
C GLY A 111 -12.78 -20.16 -8.56
N HIS A 112 -13.95 -19.58 -8.86
CA HIS A 112 -14.41 -18.32 -8.30
C HIS A 112 -14.86 -18.50 -6.85
N ILE A 113 -14.39 -17.65 -5.94
CA ILE A 113 -14.80 -17.64 -4.53
C ILE A 113 -16.23 -17.13 -4.45
N VAL A 114 -17.14 -17.99 -3.97
CA VAL A 114 -18.56 -17.65 -3.76
C VAL A 114 -18.88 -17.35 -2.30
N ARG A 115 -18.04 -17.83 -1.37
CA ARG A 115 -18.23 -17.61 0.07
C ARG A 115 -16.87 -17.66 0.78
N GLY A 116 -16.71 -16.85 1.81
CA GLY A 116 -15.63 -16.93 2.80
C GLY A 116 -16.21 -16.61 4.17
N GLU A 117 -15.67 -17.21 5.22
CA GLU A 117 -16.19 -17.02 6.59
C GLU A 117 -15.31 -16.10 7.45
N ALA A 118 -14.06 -15.88 7.03
CA ALA A 118 -13.14 -14.99 7.73
C ALA A 118 -12.32 -14.15 6.76
N LEU A 119 -12.01 -12.91 7.16
CA LEU A 119 -11.05 -12.04 6.51
C LEU A 119 -9.88 -11.83 7.46
N GLN A 120 -8.66 -11.84 6.91
CA GLN A 120 -7.44 -11.66 7.68
C GLN A 120 -6.61 -10.52 7.10
N SER A 121 -6.19 -9.62 7.99
CA SER A 121 -5.25 -8.53 7.69
C SER A 121 -4.04 -8.65 8.62
N ILE A 122 -2.83 -8.55 8.05
CA ILE A 122 -1.58 -8.66 8.81
C ILE A 122 -0.89 -7.29 8.78
N VAL A 123 -0.64 -6.72 9.95
CA VAL A 123 0.18 -5.51 10.10
C VAL A 123 1.59 -5.93 10.49
N GLN A 124 2.53 -5.79 9.55
CA GLN A 124 3.94 -6.13 9.78
C GLN A 124 4.66 -4.97 10.48
N LEU A 125 5.21 -5.23 11.66
CA LEU A 125 6.03 -4.28 12.41
C LEU A 125 7.53 -4.65 12.29
N MET A 126 8.39 -3.66 12.51
CA MET A 126 9.82 -3.91 12.68
C MET A 126 10.06 -4.66 14.00
N GLY A 127 11.08 -5.53 14.05
CA GLY A 127 11.58 -6.08 15.30
C GLY A 127 12.31 -5.01 16.13
N SER A 128 12.45 -5.21 17.45
CA SER A 128 13.06 -4.24 18.37
C SER A 128 14.47 -3.81 17.95
N LYS A 129 15.30 -4.77 17.49
CA LYS A 129 16.63 -4.50 16.93
C LYS A 129 16.57 -3.61 15.68
N ASN A 130 15.72 -3.96 14.71
CA ASN A 130 15.60 -3.19 13.46
C ASN A 130 15.06 -1.78 13.72
N LEU A 131 14.12 -1.65 14.66
CA LEU A 131 13.57 -0.36 15.05
C LEU A 131 14.64 0.51 15.73
N TYR A 132 15.45 -0.10 16.62
CA TYR A 132 16.59 0.57 17.23
C TYR A 132 17.57 1.08 16.17
N GLU A 133 18.03 0.20 15.28
CA GLU A 133 18.98 0.55 14.22
C GLU A 133 18.42 1.61 13.26
N TYR A 134 17.12 1.55 12.93
CA TYR A 134 16.47 2.50 12.04
C TYR A 134 16.48 3.94 12.58
N TRP A 135 16.27 4.10 13.89
CA TRP A 135 16.27 5.42 14.54
C TRP A 135 17.62 5.80 15.14
N ASN A 136 18.64 4.95 15.03
CA ASN A 136 19.95 5.27 15.59
C ASN A 136 20.52 6.53 14.91
N ASP A 137 21.04 7.45 15.73
CA ASP A 137 21.53 8.77 15.30
C ASP A 137 20.47 9.68 14.62
N ASP A 138 19.19 9.34 14.71
CA ASP A 138 18.12 10.20 14.20
C ASP A 138 17.78 11.31 15.20
N TRP A 139 17.50 12.51 14.67
CA TRP A 139 17.10 13.66 15.46
C TRP A 139 15.79 13.43 16.25
N LYS A 140 14.99 12.41 15.98
CA LYS A 140 13.79 12.13 16.80
C LYS A 140 14.14 11.49 18.14
N VAL A 141 15.29 10.84 18.25
CA VAL A 141 15.70 10.14 19.47
C VAL A 141 16.86 10.83 20.21
N HIS A 142 17.40 11.94 19.70
CA HIS A 142 18.53 12.66 20.31
C HIS A 142 18.36 13.04 21.79
N ASN A 143 17.12 13.27 22.24
CA ASN A 143 16.81 13.65 23.63
C ASN A 143 16.50 12.46 24.54
N ILE A 144 16.69 11.24 24.04
CA ILE A 144 16.40 9.99 24.74
C ILE A 144 17.67 9.16 24.69
N ASP A 145 18.07 8.51 25.78
CA ASP A 145 19.17 7.52 25.72
C ASP A 145 18.68 6.29 24.93
N TRP A 146 18.69 6.38 23.61
CA TRP A 146 18.07 5.42 22.72
C TRP A 146 18.80 4.09 22.79
N ASN A 147 18.04 3.03 23.03
CA ASN A 147 18.56 1.67 23.14
C ASN A 147 17.49 0.66 22.68
N GLN A 148 17.88 -0.60 22.54
CA GLN A 148 16.99 -1.65 22.07
C GLN A 148 15.81 -1.90 23.04
N GLU A 149 16.01 -1.77 24.35
CA GLU A 149 14.95 -1.97 25.35
C GLU A 149 13.85 -0.91 25.19
N LYS A 150 14.20 0.35 24.95
CA LYS A 150 13.23 1.42 24.69
C LYS A 150 12.48 1.19 23.37
N ALA A 151 13.15 0.68 22.34
CA ALA A 151 12.51 0.29 21.09
C ALA A 151 11.46 -0.82 21.32
N GLU A 152 11.79 -1.82 22.13
CA GLU A 152 10.86 -2.88 22.52
C GLU A 152 9.68 -2.35 23.34
N LEU A 153 9.92 -1.46 24.31
CA LEU A 153 8.85 -0.82 25.09
C LEU A 153 7.87 -0.05 24.19
N ILE A 154 8.36 0.66 23.19
CA ILE A 154 7.51 1.37 22.21
C ILE A 154 6.67 0.39 21.40
N LEU A 155 7.29 -0.69 20.89
CA LEU A 155 6.58 -1.72 20.13
C LEU A 155 5.49 -2.38 20.98
N ASN A 156 5.80 -2.74 22.23
CA ASN A 156 4.85 -3.35 23.16
C ASN A 156 3.70 -2.39 23.49
N ALA A 157 4.00 -1.11 23.74
CA ALA A 157 2.97 -0.09 24.00
C ALA A 157 2.06 0.11 22.78
N TRP A 158 2.62 0.13 21.56
CA TRP A 158 1.84 0.23 20.33
C TRP A 158 0.96 -1.01 20.13
N MET A 159 1.52 -2.22 20.29
CA MET A 159 0.78 -3.48 20.15
C MET A 159 -0.36 -3.58 21.17
N HIS A 160 -0.09 -3.24 22.43
CA HIS A 160 -1.09 -3.22 23.49
C HIS A 160 -2.24 -2.26 23.13
N LYS A 161 -1.92 -1.07 22.63
CA LYS A 161 -2.93 -0.10 22.18
C LYS A 161 -3.65 -0.48 20.88
N PHE A 162 -3.02 -1.30 20.03
CA PHE A 162 -3.65 -1.78 18.80
C PHE A 162 -4.64 -2.92 19.08
N MET A 163 -4.37 -3.74 20.09
CA MET A 163 -5.20 -4.89 20.45
C MET A 163 -6.34 -4.56 21.42
N MET A 164 -6.22 -3.47 22.20
CA MET A 164 -7.25 -2.98 23.12
C MET A 164 -8.02 -1.82 22.54
#